data_AF-A0A954KXI0-F1
#
_entry.id   AF-A0A954KXI0-F1
#
_cell.length_a   1.000
_cell.length_b   1.000
_cell.length_c   1.000
_cell.angle_alpha   90.00
_cell.angle_beta   90.00
_cell.angle_gamma   90.00
#
_symmetry.space_group_name_H-M   'P 1'
#
loop_
_entity.id
_entity.type
_entity.pdbx_description
1 polymer ?
#
loop_
_entity_poly.entity_id
_entity_poly.type
_entity_poly.pdbx_seq_one_letter_code
_entity_poly.pdbx_strand_id
1 'polypeptide(L)'
;RLNDATLIDVYLQALGETGQHQLMLDEFERLLILQKRVPDGFEMNTMSMRLAAYCGEVDIAEKLLSGPLNRLANDTRQFWIATAYQGAGQIAAAEEILGRLTQSPDKQLARRAEMRRSEPLATFPLEAHTPASDDIFHQMAETVGHESHFAVMSAPPSRRAPVTWLIILSLLIVFFFEIPGGATNEENMVGMGALIAPFSYTPGEYHRYVFAAFLHFGSLHLMMNIFGLMWFGQRLERAWGSLAMLACYLFTAVVAMVLFEPILELFTSFNPDEQAVVLVGASGGVMGLIGALLGHLILGAFVGSSPRVKRDLFGLGLIVILQTFFDVNSPEVSATVHLTGAALGFLFAMVYVPMTLRHARVLRRKAADAEYSDPPIAAVESPTT
;
A
#
# COMPACT_ATOMS: atom_id res chain seq x y z
N ARG A 1 -36.89 0.15 11.70
CA ARG A 1 -36.05 0.41 10.50
C ARG A 1 -34.68 0.84 11.00
N LEU A 2 -33.68 -0.02 10.90
CA LEU A 2 -32.31 0.26 11.33
C LEU A 2 -31.61 0.99 10.18
N ASN A 3 -31.56 2.32 10.24
CA ASN A 3 -30.80 3.14 9.29
C ASN A 3 -29.45 3.62 9.87
N ASP A 4 -29.11 3.19 11.09
CA ASP A 4 -27.87 3.53 11.77
C ASP A 4 -26.87 2.38 11.59
N ALA A 5 -25.74 2.67 10.95
CA ALA A 5 -24.68 1.71 10.69
C ALA A 5 -24.14 1.07 11.98
N THR A 6 -24.09 1.82 13.08
CA THR A 6 -23.64 1.31 14.37
C THR A 6 -24.59 0.22 14.89
N LEU A 7 -25.90 0.46 14.78
CA LEU A 7 -26.90 -0.51 15.25
C LEU A 7 -26.93 -1.76 14.37
N ILE A 8 -26.71 -1.60 13.07
CA ILE A 8 -26.58 -2.70 12.12
C ILE A 8 -25.37 -3.57 12.46
N ASP A 9 -24.21 -2.95 12.72
CA ASP A 9 -22.98 -3.65 13.08
C ASP A 9 -23.17 -4.49 14.36
N VAL A 10 -23.80 -3.91 15.39
CA VAL A 10 -24.15 -4.63 16.63
C VAL A 10 -25.16 -5.75 16.38
N TYR A 11 -26.14 -5.53 15.50
CA TYR A 11 -27.14 -6.53 15.15
C TYR A 11 -26.51 -7.73 14.42
N LEU A 12 -25.65 -7.48 13.42
CA LEU A 12 -24.86 -8.52 12.74
C LEU A 12 -24.01 -9.32 13.74
N GLN A 13 -23.41 -8.65 14.73
CA GLN A 13 -22.67 -9.33 15.78
C GLN A 13 -23.58 -10.25 16.60
N ALA A 14 -24.77 -9.80 17.01
CA ALA A 14 -25.71 -10.63 17.77
C ALA A 14 -26.19 -11.86 16.98
N LEU A 15 -26.43 -11.71 15.67
CA LEU A 15 -26.77 -12.83 14.79
C LEU A 15 -25.63 -13.85 14.70
N GLY A 16 -24.39 -13.38 14.53
CA GLY A 16 -23.21 -14.23 14.49
C GLY A 16 -22.96 -14.97 15.82
N GLU A 17 -23.05 -14.29 16.96
CA GLU A 17 -22.86 -14.91 18.29
C GLU A 17 -23.98 -15.93 18.61
N THR A 18 -25.15 -15.84 17.95
CA THR A 18 -26.27 -16.78 18.11
C THR A 18 -26.34 -17.84 17.00
N GLY A 19 -25.38 -17.88 16.09
CA GLY A 19 -25.33 -18.85 14.98
C GLY A 19 -26.41 -18.66 13.90
N GLN A 20 -27.09 -17.50 13.87
CA GLN A 20 -28.12 -17.18 12.87
C GLN A 20 -27.50 -16.68 11.56
N HIS A 21 -26.63 -17.50 10.95
CA HIS A 21 -25.80 -17.09 9.81
C HIS A 21 -26.61 -16.70 8.57
N GLN A 22 -27.70 -17.40 8.25
CA GLN A 22 -28.54 -17.06 7.09
C GLN A 22 -29.16 -15.67 7.23
N LEU A 23 -29.75 -15.38 8.40
CA LEU A 23 -30.32 -14.07 8.68
C LEU A 23 -29.26 -12.97 8.67
N MET A 24 -28.03 -13.30 9.09
CA MET A 24 -26.89 -12.38 9.01
C MET A 24 -26.52 -12.03 7.56
N LEU A 25 -26.50 -13.02 6.67
CA LEU A 25 -26.25 -12.85 5.24
C LEU A 25 -27.36 -12.04 4.57
N ASP A 26 -28.63 -12.38 4.82
CA ASP A 26 -29.79 -11.69 4.25
C ASP A 26 -29.80 -10.20 4.64
N GLU A 27 -29.49 -9.89 5.90
CA GLU A 27 -29.41 -8.50 6.36
C GLU A 27 -28.19 -7.80 5.79
N PHE A 28 -27.04 -8.47 5.62
CA PHE A 28 -25.88 -7.88 4.98
C PHE A 28 -26.13 -7.57 3.49
N GLU A 29 -26.72 -8.49 2.74
CA GLU A 29 -27.13 -8.28 1.35
C GLU A 29 -28.10 -7.10 1.23
N ARG A 30 -29.09 -7.06 2.12
CA ARG A 30 -30.05 -5.97 2.19
C ARG A 30 -29.37 -4.62 2.41
N LEU A 31 -28.29 -4.54 3.20
CA LEU A 31 -27.52 -3.31 3.35
C LEU A 31 -26.87 -2.89 2.03
N LEU A 32 -26.25 -3.84 1.32
CA LEU A 32 -25.61 -3.59 0.04
C LEU A 32 -26.62 -3.06 -1.00
N ILE A 33 -27.84 -3.59 -1.00
CA ILE A 33 -28.91 -3.19 -1.92
C ILE A 33 -29.56 -1.85 -1.51
N LEU A 34 -29.84 -1.62 -0.22
CA LEU A 34 -30.65 -0.49 0.23
C LEU A 34 -29.87 0.81 0.40
N GLN A 35 -28.56 0.77 0.60
CA GLN A 35 -27.81 2.00 0.90
C GLN A 35 -27.42 2.80 -0.35
N LYS A 36 -28.13 3.93 -0.54
CA LYS A 36 -27.66 5.06 -1.37
C LYS A 36 -26.45 5.81 -0.78
N ARG A 37 -26.14 5.60 0.51
CA ARG A 37 -24.96 6.09 1.22
C ARG A 37 -24.25 4.89 1.83
N VAL A 38 -23.17 4.47 1.18
CA VAL A 38 -22.22 3.48 1.72
C VAL A 38 -21.75 3.98 3.10
N PRO A 39 -21.68 3.15 4.15
CA PRO A 39 -21.14 3.54 5.45
C PRO A 39 -19.70 4.02 5.27
N ASP A 40 -19.13 4.73 6.25
CA ASP A 40 -17.71 5.07 6.17
C ASP A 40 -16.90 3.77 5.98
N GLY A 41 -15.79 3.87 5.25
CA GLY A 41 -15.01 2.71 4.84
C GLY A 41 -14.60 1.84 6.03
N PHE A 42 -14.44 2.40 7.22
CA PHE A 42 -14.15 1.64 8.43
C PHE A 42 -15.33 0.79 8.92
N GLU A 43 -16.53 1.34 9.03
CA GLU A 43 -17.74 0.63 9.48
C GLU A 43 -18.10 -0.52 8.53
N MET A 44 -18.01 -0.28 7.22
CA MET A 44 -18.24 -1.34 6.25
C MET A 44 -17.22 -2.48 6.42
N ASN A 45 -15.93 -2.17 6.63
CA ASN A 45 -14.95 -3.22 6.88
C ASN A 45 -15.21 -3.99 8.17
N THR A 46 -15.65 -3.33 9.25
CA THR A 46 -15.93 -4.04 10.50
C THR A 46 -17.09 -4.99 10.33
N MET A 47 -18.14 -4.57 9.60
CA MET A 47 -19.26 -5.44 9.25
C MET A 47 -18.82 -6.60 8.35
N SER A 48 -18.08 -6.33 7.27
CA SER A 48 -17.51 -7.35 6.38
C SER A 48 -16.59 -8.32 7.11
N MET A 49 -15.80 -7.83 8.06
CA MET A 49 -14.91 -8.66 8.87
C MET A 49 -15.71 -9.56 9.80
N ARG A 50 -16.78 -9.06 10.44
CA ARG A 50 -17.66 -9.88 11.28
C ARG A 50 -18.34 -10.95 10.45
N LEU A 51 -18.90 -10.58 9.29
CA LEU A 51 -19.51 -11.54 8.38
C LEU A 51 -18.51 -12.64 7.99
N ALA A 52 -17.32 -12.24 7.53
CA ALA A 52 -16.28 -13.19 7.18
C ALA A 52 -15.87 -14.09 8.36
N ALA A 53 -15.71 -13.52 9.56
CA ALA A 53 -15.30 -14.27 10.74
C ALA A 53 -16.38 -15.27 11.20
N TYR A 54 -17.64 -14.86 11.30
CA TYR A 54 -18.72 -15.78 11.71
C TYR A 54 -19.01 -16.84 10.65
N CYS A 55 -18.85 -16.52 9.36
CA CYS A 55 -19.07 -17.46 8.27
C CYS A 55 -17.83 -18.30 7.91
N GLY A 56 -16.71 -18.18 8.62
CA GLY A 56 -15.52 -19.01 8.38
C GLY A 56 -14.66 -18.62 7.17
N GLU A 57 -14.86 -17.42 6.61
CA GLU A 57 -14.05 -16.88 5.51
C GLU A 57 -12.72 -16.28 6.05
N VAL A 58 -11.83 -17.18 6.49
CA VAL A 58 -10.55 -16.84 7.14
C VAL A 58 -9.72 -15.86 6.31
N ASP A 59 -9.56 -16.14 5.02
CA ASP A 59 -8.77 -15.33 4.08
C ASP A 59 -9.26 -13.89 3.98
N ILE A 60 -10.58 -13.69 3.95
CA ILE A 60 -11.20 -12.37 3.88
C ILE A 60 -10.98 -11.63 5.20
N ALA A 61 -11.22 -12.31 6.33
CA ALA A 61 -11.04 -11.75 7.66
C ALA A 61 -9.59 -11.29 7.90
N GLU A 62 -8.61 -12.13 7.56
CA GLU A 62 -7.18 -11.81 7.71
C GLU A 62 -6.77 -10.60 6.87
N LYS A 63 -7.21 -10.52 5.60
CA LYS A 63 -6.90 -9.38 4.73
C LYS A 63 -7.54 -8.09 5.24
N LEU A 64 -8.76 -8.14 5.76
CA LEU A 64 -9.42 -6.99 6.38
C LEU A 64 -8.66 -6.52 7.64
N LEU A 65 -8.28 -7.44 8.53
CA LEU A 65 -7.60 -7.17 9.81
C LEU A 65 -6.14 -6.71 9.65
N SER A 66 -5.42 -7.23 8.66
CA SER A 66 -4.05 -6.82 8.34
C SER A 66 -3.99 -5.56 7.46
N GLY A 67 -5.04 -5.32 6.67
CA GLY A 67 -5.22 -4.16 5.80
C GLY A 67 -6.00 -3.05 6.49
N PRO A 68 -7.23 -2.75 6.06
CA PRO A 68 -7.91 -1.52 6.44
C PRO A 68 -8.37 -1.45 7.91
N LEU A 69 -8.40 -2.57 8.64
CA LEU A 69 -8.69 -2.63 10.08
C LEU A 69 -7.42 -2.76 10.94
N ASN A 70 -6.23 -2.52 10.40
CA ASN A 70 -4.98 -2.67 11.17
C ASN A 70 -4.81 -1.68 12.34
N ARG A 71 -5.66 -0.65 12.42
CA ARG A 71 -5.72 0.29 13.53
C ARG A 71 -6.31 -0.34 14.80
N LEU A 72 -7.03 -1.45 14.67
CA LEU A 72 -7.50 -2.22 15.82
C LEU A 72 -6.32 -2.75 16.63
N ALA A 73 -6.50 -2.81 17.95
CA ALA A 73 -5.48 -3.39 18.84
C ALA A 73 -5.15 -4.82 18.41
N ASN A 74 -3.89 -5.22 18.60
CA ASN A 74 -3.42 -6.51 18.12
C ASN A 74 -4.27 -7.67 18.65
N ASP A 75 -4.57 -7.66 19.94
CA ASP A 75 -5.37 -8.69 20.60
C ASP A 75 -6.80 -8.74 20.05
N THR A 76 -7.40 -7.58 19.75
CA THR A 76 -8.72 -7.50 19.10
C THR A 76 -8.69 -8.14 17.72
N ARG A 77 -7.62 -7.92 16.93
CA ARG A 77 -7.49 -8.57 15.61
C ARG A 77 -7.33 -10.08 15.76
N GLN A 78 -6.50 -10.53 16.69
CA GLN A 78 -6.30 -11.96 16.97
C GLN A 78 -7.61 -12.62 17.42
N PHE A 79 -8.45 -11.95 18.21
CA PHE A 79 -9.75 -12.46 18.61
C PHE A 79 -10.67 -12.71 17.39
N TRP A 80 -10.68 -11.79 16.43
CA TRP A 80 -11.48 -11.96 15.21
C TRP A 80 -10.91 -13.00 14.25
N ILE A 81 -9.57 -13.15 14.18
CA ILE A 81 -8.93 -14.26 13.44
C ILE A 81 -9.32 -15.60 14.06
N ALA A 82 -9.27 -15.73 15.39
CA ALA A 82 -9.72 -16.93 16.08
C ALA A 82 -11.21 -17.22 15.82
N THR A 83 -12.04 -16.17 15.77
CA THR A 83 -13.46 -16.30 15.42
C THR A 83 -13.63 -16.87 14.01
N ALA A 84 -12.86 -16.38 13.03
CA ALA A 84 -12.85 -16.91 11.67
C ALA A 84 -12.44 -18.39 11.62
N TYR A 85 -11.40 -18.78 12.36
CA TYR A 85 -11.00 -20.18 12.47
C TYR A 85 -12.09 -21.07 13.08
N GLN A 86 -12.82 -20.60 14.11
CA GLN A 86 -13.96 -21.35 14.66
C GLN A 86 -15.08 -21.50 13.63
N GLY A 87 -15.45 -20.41 12.95
CA GLY A 87 -16.44 -20.44 11.87
C GLY A 87 -16.08 -21.44 10.77
N ALA A 88 -14.79 -21.54 10.42
CA ALA A 88 -14.26 -22.48 9.44
C ALA A 88 -14.08 -23.93 9.94
N GLY A 89 -14.40 -24.21 11.21
CA GLY A 89 -14.18 -25.53 11.82
C GLY A 89 -12.72 -25.84 12.17
N GLN A 90 -11.80 -24.87 12.07
CA GLN A 90 -10.39 -25.00 12.44
C GLN A 90 -10.19 -24.77 13.95
N ILE A 91 -10.82 -25.61 14.77
CA ILE A 91 -10.93 -25.41 16.23
C ILE A 91 -9.58 -25.36 16.93
N ALA A 92 -8.61 -26.20 16.52
CA ALA A 92 -7.29 -26.23 17.14
C ALA A 92 -6.52 -24.90 16.95
N ALA A 93 -6.57 -24.31 15.74
CA ALA A 93 -5.93 -23.03 15.45
C ALA A 93 -6.59 -21.88 16.22
N ALA A 94 -7.92 -21.90 16.33
CA ALA A 94 -8.66 -20.94 17.13
C ALA A 94 -8.30 -21.02 18.62
N GLU A 95 -8.24 -22.23 19.17
CA GLU A 95 -7.97 -22.49 20.60
C GLU A 95 -6.58 -22.00 21.02
N GLU A 96 -5.57 -22.17 20.16
CA GLU A 96 -4.22 -21.64 20.40
C GLU A 96 -4.23 -20.11 20.55
N ILE A 97 -4.96 -19.42 19.68
CA ILE A 97 -5.06 -17.96 19.71
C ILE A 97 -5.87 -17.50 20.92
N LEU A 98 -7.05 -18.07 21.15
CA LEU A 98 -7.93 -17.70 22.27
C LEU A 98 -7.26 -17.98 23.62
N GLY A 99 -6.52 -19.09 23.73
CA GLY A 99 -5.76 -19.44 24.93
C GLY A 99 -4.78 -18.34 25.31
N ARG A 100 -4.03 -17.79 24.35
CA ARG A 100 -3.14 -16.64 24.58
C ARG A 100 -3.92 -15.37 24.97
N LEU A 101 -5.06 -15.14 24.35
CA LEU A 101 -5.89 -13.95 24.61
C LEU A 101 -6.53 -13.92 26.00
N THR A 102 -6.66 -15.07 26.68
CA THR A 102 -7.09 -15.09 28.09
C THR A 102 -6.13 -14.34 29.02
N GLN A 103 -4.89 -14.11 28.59
CA GLN A 103 -3.88 -13.35 29.33
C GLN A 103 -3.76 -11.89 28.83
N SER A 104 -4.67 -11.43 27.97
CA SER A 104 -4.65 -10.06 27.45
C SER A 104 -4.73 -9.02 28.59
N PRO A 105 -4.00 -7.90 28.49
CA PRO A 105 -4.14 -6.78 29.44
C PRO A 105 -5.54 -6.15 29.38
N ASP A 106 -6.26 -6.30 28.26
CA ASP A 106 -7.66 -5.91 28.16
C ASP A 106 -8.54 -6.97 28.84
N LYS A 107 -8.99 -6.66 30.05
CA LYS A 107 -9.83 -7.55 30.87
C LYS A 107 -11.16 -7.91 30.20
N GLN A 108 -11.74 -7.01 29.39
CA GLN A 108 -12.98 -7.30 28.69
C GLN A 108 -12.72 -8.32 27.58
N LEU A 109 -11.65 -8.13 26.81
CA LEU A 109 -11.26 -9.05 25.76
C LEU A 109 -10.84 -10.41 26.30
N ALA A 110 -10.06 -10.45 27.38
CA ALA A 110 -9.66 -11.68 28.05
C ALA A 110 -10.87 -12.50 28.50
N ARG A 111 -11.87 -11.85 29.10
CA ARG A 111 -13.14 -12.50 29.48
C ARG A 111 -13.91 -12.99 28.26
N ARG A 112 -13.96 -12.23 27.16
CA ARG A 112 -14.59 -12.67 25.90
C ARG A 112 -13.89 -13.88 25.30
N ALA A 113 -12.56 -13.91 25.33
CA ALA A 113 -11.78 -15.07 24.87
C ALA A 113 -12.06 -16.30 25.74
N GLU A 114 -12.12 -16.14 27.06
CA GLU A 114 -12.48 -17.23 27.98
C GLU A 114 -13.88 -17.79 27.72
N MET A 115 -14.89 -16.90 27.60
CA MET A 115 -16.27 -17.31 27.26
C MET A 115 -16.31 -18.06 25.91
N ARG A 116 -15.56 -17.59 24.91
CA ARG A 116 -15.52 -18.22 23.59
C ARG A 116 -14.84 -19.60 23.58
N ARG A 117 -13.94 -19.87 24.53
CA ARG A 117 -13.33 -21.19 24.72
C ARG A 117 -14.28 -22.15 25.44
N SER A 118 -14.99 -21.66 26.45
CA SER A 118 -15.97 -22.49 27.18
C SER A 118 -17.20 -22.80 26.33
N GLU A 119 -17.61 -21.87 25.47
CA GLU A 119 -18.75 -21.99 24.57
C GLU A 119 -18.30 -21.62 23.14
N PRO A 120 -17.68 -22.57 22.40
CA PRO A 120 -17.27 -22.35 21.02
C PRO A 120 -18.46 -22.03 20.10
N LEU A 121 -18.23 -21.17 19.11
CA LEU A 121 -19.23 -20.89 18.09
C LEU A 121 -19.54 -22.13 17.25
N ALA A 122 -20.77 -22.20 16.75
CA ALA A 122 -21.12 -23.16 15.72
C ALA A 122 -20.30 -22.89 14.45
N THR A 123 -19.85 -23.97 13.80
CA THR A 123 -19.23 -23.89 12.48
C THR A 123 -20.25 -23.38 11.47
N PHE A 124 -19.78 -22.61 10.48
CA PHE A 124 -20.64 -22.19 9.39
C PHE A 124 -21.14 -23.43 8.63
N PRO A 125 -22.46 -23.64 8.52
CA PRO A 125 -22.99 -24.88 7.96
C PRO A 125 -22.81 -24.90 6.44
N LEU A 126 -22.46 -26.07 5.91
CA LEU A 126 -22.32 -26.30 4.46
C LEU A 126 -23.57 -25.88 3.67
N GLU A 127 -24.76 -26.06 4.25
CA GLU A 127 -26.04 -25.71 3.61
C GLU A 127 -26.26 -24.19 3.48
N ALA A 128 -25.54 -23.38 4.27
CA ALA A 128 -25.59 -21.92 4.15
C ALA A 128 -24.72 -21.42 2.98
N HIS A 129 -23.93 -22.27 2.33
CA HIS A 129 -23.32 -21.97 1.02
C HIS A 129 -24.37 -22.13 -0.08
N THR A 130 -25.00 -21.02 -0.41
CA THR A 130 -25.90 -20.85 -1.54
C THR A 130 -25.21 -20.04 -2.64
N PRO A 131 -25.68 -20.11 -3.90
CA PRO A 131 -25.14 -19.26 -4.96
C PRO A 131 -25.17 -17.76 -4.64
N ALA A 132 -26.14 -17.30 -3.83
CA ALA A 132 -26.24 -15.90 -3.41
C ALA A 132 -25.20 -15.54 -2.33
N SER A 133 -25.05 -16.36 -1.30
CA SER A 133 -24.04 -16.13 -0.24
C SER A 133 -22.62 -16.25 -0.79
N ASP A 134 -22.38 -17.21 -1.69
CA ASP A 134 -21.09 -17.40 -2.32
C ASP A 134 -20.72 -16.22 -3.23
N ASP A 135 -21.70 -15.61 -3.91
CA ASP A 135 -21.50 -14.36 -4.67
C ASP A 135 -21.10 -13.19 -3.75
N ILE A 136 -21.73 -13.07 -2.56
CA ILE A 136 -21.34 -12.05 -1.56
C ILE A 136 -19.87 -12.23 -1.14
N PHE A 137 -19.48 -13.45 -0.78
CA PHE A 137 -18.10 -13.72 -0.35
C PHE A 137 -17.11 -13.55 -1.51
N HIS A 138 -17.48 -13.95 -2.73
CA HIS A 138 -16.65 -13.74 -3.92
C HIS A 138 -16.43 -12.24 -4.18
N GLN A 139 -17.48 -11.42 -4.15
CA GLN A 139 -17.37 -9.98 -4.32
C GLN A 139 -16.55 -9.32 -3.21
N MET A 140 -16.71 -9.78 -1.97
CA MET A 140 -15.90 -9.34 -0.83
C MET A 140 -14.42 -9.71 -1.02
N ALA A 141 -14.13 -10.95 -1.39
CA ALA A 141 -12.77 -11.44 -1.62
C ALA A 141 -12.09 -10.68 -2.78
N GLU A 142 -12.83 -10.42 -3.86
CA GLU A 142 -12.34 -9.63 -5.00
C GLU A 142 -12.03 -8.19 -4.59
N THR A 143 -12.96 -7.54 -3.90
CA THR A 143 -12.80 -6.15 -3.44
C THR A 143 -11.65 -6.01 -2.46
N VAL A 144 -11.61 -6.85 -1.42
CA VAL A 144 -10.56 -6.82 -0.40
C VAL A 144 -9.21 -7.19 -1.00
N GLY A 145 -9.17 -8.17 -1.90
CA GLY A 145 -7.97 -8.55 -2.63
C GLY A 145 -7.45 -7.41 -3.52
N HIS A 146 -8.32 -6.78 -4.29
CA HIS A 146 -7.99 -5.64 -5.15
C HIS A 146 -7.45 -4.47 -4.33
N GLU A 147 -8.13 -4.10 -3.25
CA GLU A 147 -7.72 -3.02 -2.36
C GLU A 147 -6.41 -3.30 -1.64
N SER A 148 -6.19 -4.54 -1.18
CA SER A 148 -4.94 -4.93 -0.52
C SER A 148 -3.72 -4.75 -1.43
N HIS A 149 -3.92 -4.85 -2.75
CA HIS A 149 -2.86 -4.69 -3.74
C HIS A 149 -2.73 -3.24 -4.23
N PHE A 150 -3.84 -2.55 -4.48
CA PHE A 150 -3.83 -1.26 -5.17
C PHE A 150 -4.09 -0.05 -4.27
N ALA A 151 -4.84 -0.16 -3.17
CA ALA A 151 -5.19 0.97 -2.30
C ALA A 151 -4.04 1.31 -1.31
N VAL A 152 -2.88 1.60 -1.87
CA VAL A 152 -1.61 1.76 -1.15
C VAL A 152 -1.49 3.08 -0.39
N MET A 153 -2.26 4.11 -0.77
CA MET A 153 -2.23 5.41 -0.07
C MET A 153 -3.05 5.37 1.20
N SER A 154 -4.17 4.63 1.16
CA SER A 154 -5.04 4.34 2.29
C SER A 154 -4.39 3.44 3.35
N ALA A 155 -3.45 2.59 2.96
CA ALA A 155 -2.70 1.76 3.89
C ALA A 155 -1.79 2.64 4.78
N PRO A 156 -1.62 2.31 6.07
CA PRO A 156 -0.68 3.04 6.90
C PRO A 156 0.75 2.82 6.41
N PRO A 157 1.62 3.82 6.58
CA PRO A 157 3.03 3.69 6.27
C PRO A 157 3.64 2.49 7.03
N SER A 158 4.48 1.71 6.35
CA SER A 158 5.15 0.56 6.95
C SER A 158 6.30 1.04 7.83
N ARG A 159 6.30 0.67 9.12
CA ARG A 159 7.50 0.82 9.96
C ARG A 159 8.67 -0.04 9.44
N ARG A 160 8.37 -1.10 8.69
CA ARG A 160 9.36 -1.96 8.01
C ARG A 160 9.55 -1.45 6.57
N ALA A 161 10.27 -0.35 6.44
CA ALA A 161 10.65 0.25 5.15
C ALA A 161 12.16 0.54 5.15
N PRO A 162 13.01 -0.50 5.23
CA PRO A 162 14.45 -0.36 5.47
C PRO A 162 15.14 0.48 4.39
N VAL A 163 14.76 0.33 3.12
CA VAL A 163 15.39 1.09 2.04
C VAL A 163 14.98 2.55 2.10
N THR A 164 13.72 2.85 2.42
CA THR A 164 13.28 4.24 2.60
C THR A 164 14.12 4.93 3.68
N TRP A 165 14.34 4.26 4.81
CA TRP A 165 15.16 4.79 5.89
C TRP A 165 16.64 4.89 5.53
N LEU A 166 17.18 3.95 4.75
CA LEU A 166 18.55 4.01 4.24
C LEU A 166 18.75 5.20 3.29
N ILE A 167 17.79 5.47 2.41
CA ILE A 167 17.83 6.66 1.54
C ILE A 167 17.77 7.92 2.42
N ILE A 168 16.84 8.02 3.36
CA ILE A 168 16.77 9.18 4.27
C ILE A 168 18.11 9.37 5.01
N LEU A 169 18.69 8.29 5.52
CA LEU A 169 19.99 8.34 6.19
C LEU A 169 21.10 8.81 5.25
N SER A 170 21.12 8.36 3.99
CA SER A 170 22.10 8.82 3.02
C SER A 170 21.95 10.31 2.73
N LEU A 171 20.72 10.82 2.59
CA LEU A 171 20.49 12.26 2.40
C LEU A 171 20.96 13.09 3.60
N LEU A 172 20.73 12.60 4.82
CA LEU A 172 21.20 13.26 6.04
C LEU A 172 22.73 13.29 6.13
N ILE A 173 23.39 12.19 5.75
CA ILE A 173 24.86 12.11 5.72
C ILE A 173 25.42 13.10 4.70
N VAL A 174 24.88 13.13 3.49
CA VAL A 174 25.31 14.06 2.43
C VAL A 174 25.11 15.50 2.89
N PHE A 175 23.93 15.84 3.41
CA PHE A 175 23.63 17.18 3.93
C PHE A 175 24.56 17.60 5.07
N PHE A 176 24.96 16.67 5.95
CA PHE A 176 25.94 16.97 7.00
C PHE A 176 27.27 17.47 6.42
N PHE A 177 27.70 16.94 5.28
CA PHE A 177 28.91 17.40 4.59
C PHE A 177 28.70 18.69 3.78
N GLU A 178 27.47 19.10 3.51
CA GLU A 178 27.16 20.39 2.86
C GLU A 178 27.32 21.57 3.82
N ILE A 179 27.09 21.36 5.12
CA ILE A 179 27.07 22.42 6.14
C ILE A 179 28.39 23.23 6.20
N PRO A 180 29.60 22.63 6.23
CA PRO A 180 30.84 23.38 6.41
C PRO A 180 31.13 24.40 5.31
N GLY A 181 30.75 24.10 4.06
CA GLY A 181 30.89 25.03 2.92
C GLY A 181 29.67 25.93 2.70
N GLY A 182 28.61 25.74 3.48
CA GLY A 182 27.33 26.43 3.34
C GLY A 182 26.34 25.65 2.48
N ALA A 183 25.25 25.17 3.09
CA ALA A 183 24.20 24.40 2.41
C ALA A 183 23.35 25.25 1.44
N THR A 184 23.49 26.57 1.44
CA THR A 184 22.85 27.49 0.48
C THR A 184 23.89 28.29 -0.32
N ASN A 185 25.12 27.78 -0.41
CA ASN A 185 26.18 28.39 -1.20
C ASN A 185 26.35 27.60 -2.51
N GLU A 186 26.16 28.25 -3.65
CA GLU A 186 26.22 27.62 -4.97
C GLU A 186 27.63 27.10 -5.32
N GLU A 187 28.69 27.83 -4.96
CA GLU A 187 30.07 27.39 -5.20
C GLU A 187 30.38 26.10 -4.42
N ASN A 188 29.88 25.99 -3.19
CA ASN A 188 29.97 24.77 -2.40
C ASN A 188 29.21 23.61 -3.06
N MET A 189 27.97 23.84 -3.52
CA MET A 189 27.21 22.81 -4.24
C MET A 189 27.93 22.32 -5.49
N VAL A 190 28.48 23.25 -6.29
CA VAL A 190 29.28 22.94 -7.47
C VAL A 190 30.53 22.12 -7.12
N GLY A 191 31.23 22.50 -6.05
CA GLY A 191 32.40 21.77 -5.54
C GLY A 191 32.07 20.36 -5.02
N MET A 192 30.85 20.15 -4.54
CA MET A 192 30.35 18.84 -4.10
C MET A 192 29.77 17.99 -5.22
N GLY A 193 29.71 18.51 -6.46
CA GLY A 193 29.26 17.78 -7.63
C GLY A 193 27.84 18.08 -8.08
N ALA A 194 27.31 19.28 -7.78
CA ALA A 194 26.07 19.76 -8.40
C ALA A 194 26.17 19.75 -9.93
N LEU A 195 25.00 19.59 -10.56
CA LEU A 195 24.86 19.65 -12.00
C LEU A 195 24.88 21.12 -12.43
N ILE A 196 25.61 21.43 -13.51
CA ILE A 196 25.75 22.77 -14.06
C ILE A 196 25.31 22.72 -15.52
N ALA A 197 24.11 23.22 -15.81
CA ALA A 197 23.62 23.27 -17.18
C ALA A 197 24.06 24.59 -17.86
N PRO A 198 24.52 24.56 -19.13
CA PRO A 198 24.63 23.41 -20.06
C PRO A 198 26.02 22.73 -20.08
N PHE A 199 26.84 22.89 -19.04
CA PHE A 199 28.26 22.51 -19.05
C PHE A 199 28.55 21.06 -18.60
N SER A 200 27.54 20.30 -18.15
CA SER A 200 27.77 19.01 -17.49
C SER A 200 28.06 17.84 -18.44
N TYR A 201 27.97 18.07 -19.76
CA TYR A 201 28.41 17.12 -20.79
C TYR A 201 29.93 17.03 -20.95
N THR A 202 30.70 17.78 -20.17
CA THR A 202 32.16 17.78 -20.25
C THR A 202 32.71 16.39 -19.89
N PRO A 203 33.53 15.76 -20.77
CA PRO A 203 34.14 14.47 -20.48
C PRO A 203 34.89 14.50 -19.13
N GLY A 204 34.52 13.60 -18.22
CA GLY A 204 35.09 13.53 -16.85
C GLY A 204 34.14 14.00 -15.75
N GLU A 205 33.06 14.70 -16.08
CA GLU A 205 32.11 15.26 -15.09
C GLU A 205 30.80 14.47 -14.94
N TYR A 206 30.68 13.29 -15.57
CA TYR A 206 29.46 12.45 -15.49
C TYR A 206 29.03 12.06 -14.07
N HIS A 207 29.94 12.12 -13.09
CA HIS A 207 29.62 11.89 -11.69
C HIS A 207 28.59 12.91 -11.15
N ARG A 208 28.52 14.13 -11.72
CA ARG A 208 27.59 15.18 -11.33
C ARG A 208 26.12 14.75 -11.45
N TYR A 209 25.75 13.97 -12.48
CA TYR A 209 24.38 13.47 -12.64
C TYR A 209 23.94 12.56 -11.48
N VAL A 210 24.89 11.85 -10.87
CA VAL A 210 24.62 11.01 -9.70
C VAL A 210 24.70 11.84 -8.42
N PHE A 211 25.75 12.66 -8.25
CA PHE A 211 25.96 13.38 -6.99
C PHE A 211 24.92 14.47 -6.76
N ALA A 212 24.55 15.22 -7.81
CA ALA A 212 23.49 16.23 -7.75
C ALA A 212 22.15 15.66 -7.28
N ALA A 213 21.86 14.39 -7.56
CA ALA A 213 20.65 13.70 -7.12
C ALA A 213 20.60 13.44 -5.60
N PHE A 214 21.67 13.69 -4.85
CA PHE A 214 21.71 13.55 -3.39
C PHE A 214 21.97 14.87 -2.65
N LEU A 215 22.41 15.91 -3.36
CA LEU A 215 22.68 17.23 -2.78
C LEU A 215 21.38 18.01 -2.51
N HIS A 216 21.39 18.90 -1.50
CA HIS A 216 20.24 19.77 -1.21
C HIS A 216 20.63 21.23 -0.98
N PHE A 217 19.93 22.13 -1.66
CA PHE A 217 20.05 23.56 -1.40
C PHE A 217 19.20 23.96 -0.19
N GLY A 218 19.82 23.97 0.99
CA GLY A 218 19.20 24.40 2.25
C GLY A 218 18.35 23.35 2.97
N SER A 219 18.08 23.63 4.25
CA SER A 219 17.42 22.68 5.16
C SER A 219 15.94 22.44 4.84
N LEU A 220 15.24 23.45 4.31
CA LEU A 220 13.84 23.32 3.91
C LEU A 220 13.70 22.31 2.77
N HIS A 221 14.59 22.38 1.77
CA HIS A 221 14.59 21.45 0.64
C HIS A 221 14.85 20.01 1.10
N LEU A 222 15.82 19.78 1.99
CA LEU A 222 16.04 18.47 2.61
C LEU A 222 14.80 17.98 3.38
N MET A 223 14.21 18.84 4.22
CA MET A 223 13.06 18.47 5.04
C MET A 223 11.88 18.00 4.18
N MET A 224 11.60 18.69 3.07
CA MET A 224 10.52 18.29 2.15
C MET A 224 10.79 16.96 1.46
N ASN A 225 12.04 16.68 1.08
CA ASN A 225 12.43 15.38 0.53
C ASN A 225 12.29 14.24 1.54
N ILE A 226 12.74 14.45 2.78
CA ILE A 226 12.57 13.46 3.86
C ILE A 226 11.08 13.20 4.12
N PHE A 227 10.25 14.25 4.16
CA PHE A 227 8.80 14.10 4.30
C PHE A 227 8.19 13.29 3.15
N GLY A 228 8.56 13.60 1.91
CA GLY A 228 8.14 12.85 0.72
C GLY A 228 8.55 11.38 0.77
N LEU A 229 9.78 11.08 1.17
CA LEU A 229 10.26 9.70 1.34
C LEU A 229 9.49 8.97 2.44
N MET A 230 9.29 9.60 3.60
CA MET A 230 8.51 9.00 4.69
C MET A 230 7.07 8.70 4.27
N TRP A 231 6.46 9.56 3.47
CA TRP A 231 5.07 9.39 3.06
C TRP A 231 4.92 8.43 1.87
N PHE A 232 5.61 8.68 0.77
CA PHE A 232 5.47 7.94 -0.49
C PHE A 232 6.40 6.73 -0.57
N GLY A 233 7.66 6.88 -0.14
CA GLY A 233 8.66 5.81 -0.16
C GLY A 233 8.23 4.59 0.66
N GLN A 234 7.77 4.80 1.91
CA GLN A 234 7.33 3.69 2.77
C GLN A 234 6.12 2.94 2.19
N ARG A 235 5.25 3.63 1.46
CA ARG A 235 4.06 3.03 0.82
C ARG A 235 4.44 2.24 -0.43
N LEU A 236 5.30 2.80 -1.28
CA LEU A 236 5.77 2.10 -2.47
C LEU A 236 6.65 0.90 -2.10
N GLU A 237 7.52 1.03 -1.10
CA GLU A 237 8.34 -0.09 -0.60
C GLU A 237 7.49 -1.21 -0.01
N ARG A 238 6.40 -0.88 0.69
CA ARG A 238 5.43 -1.89 1.15
C ARG A 238 4.73 -2.59 -0.02
N ALA A 239 4.37 -1.84 -1.06
CA ALA A 239 3.61 -2.38 -2.20
C ALA A 239 4.48 -3.20 -3.15
N TRP A 240 5.71 -2.76 -3.40
CA TRP A 240 6.58 -3.30 -4.45
C TRP A 240 7.79 -4.06 -3.90
N GLY A 241 8.08 -3.94 -2.61
CA GLY A 241 9.29 -4.45 -2.00
C GLY A 241 10.47 -3.48 -2.12
N SER A 242 11.47 -3.70 -1.26
CA SER A 242 12.65 -2.86 -1.09
C SER A 242 13.47 -2.66 -2.38
N LEU A 243 13.74 -3.73 -3.13
CA LEU A 243 14.59 -3.67 -4.32
C LEU A 243 13.94 -2.89 -5.47
N ALA A 244 12.65 -3.13 -5.73
CA ALA A 244 11.93 -2.44 -6.79
C ALA A 244 11.73 -0.95 -6.46
N MET A 245 11.46 -0.62 -5.19
CA MET A 245 11.40 0.78 -4.76
C MET A 245 12.76 1.46 -4.92
N LEU A 246 13.87 0.82 -4.49
CA LEU A 246 15.21 1.37 -4.65
C LEU A 246 15.56 1.63 -6.11
N ALA A 247 15.29 0.64 -6.98
CA ALA A 247 15.53 0.73 -8.41
C ALA A 247 14.74 1.89 -9.03
N CYS A 248 13.46 2.02 -8.68
CA CYS A 248 12.61 3.12 -9.14
C CYS A 248 13.14 4.48 -8.67
N TYR A 249 13.49 4.63 -7.39
CA TYR A 249 14.01 5.87 -6.83
C TYR A 249 15.32 6.29 -7.51
N LEU A 250 16.31 5.40 -7.58
CA LEU A 250 17.61 5.70 -8.19
C LEU A 250 17.50 5.98 -9.69
N PHE A 251 16.70 5.18 -10.40
CA PHE A 251 16.45 5.37 -11.82
C PHE A 251 15.85 6.75 -12.09
N THR A 252 14.78 7.12 -11.38
CA THR A 252 14.09 8.39 -11.59
C THR A 252 14.95 9.58 -11.14
N ALA A 253 15.66 9.48 -10.01
CA ALA A 253 16.53 10.54 -9.51
C ALA A 253 17.67 10.87 -10.48
N VAL A 254 18.38 9.86 -10.99
CA VAL A 254 19.53 10.07 -11.87
C VAL A 254 19.09 10.39 -13.30
N VAL A 255 18.12 9.67 -13.86
CA VAL A 255 17.71 9.88 -15.25
C VAL A 255 17.00 11.22 -15.42
N ALA A 256 16.28 11.73 -14.41
CA ALA A 256 15.75 13.08 -14.46
C ALA A 256 16.85 14.16 -14.54
N MET A 257 17.99 13.96 -13.86
CA MET A 257 19.15 14.84 -13.97
C MET A 257 19.79 14.77 -15.36
N VAL A 258 19.94 13.55 -15.91
CA VAL A 258 20.50 13.33 -17.25
C VAL A 258 19.61 13.97 -18.34
N LEU A 259 18.29 13.89 -18.18
CA LEU A 259 17.34 14.43 -19.15
C LEU A 259 17.08 15.93 -18.97
N PHE A 260 17.60 16.58 -17.93
CA PHE A 260 17.36 18.00 -17.69
C PHE A 260 17.92 18.90 -18.82
N GLU A 261 19.22 18.80 -19.11
CA GLU A 261 19.88 19.58 -20.16
C GLU A 261 19.24 19.41 -21.55
N PRO A 262 19.00 18.19 -22.08
CA PRO A 262 18.42 18.02 -23.42
C PRO A 262 16.94 18.47 -23.48
N ILE A 263 16.19 18.39 -22.36
CA ILE A 263 14.84 18.95 -22.28
C ILE A 263 14.91 20.48 -22.31
N LEU A 264 15.83 21.08 -21.57
CA LEU A 264 16.03 22.53 -21.57
C LEU A 264 16.37 23.02 -22.99
N GLU A 265 17.30 22.37 -23.69
CA GLU A 265 17.65 22.68 -25.10
C GLU A 265 16.45 22.65 -26.05
N LEU A 266 15.47 21.78 -25.81
CA LEU A 266 14.28 21.67 -26.65
C LEU A 266 13.31 22.85 -26.46
N PHE A 267 13.23 23.41 -25.25
CA PHE A 267 12.25 24.43 -24.87
C PHE A 267 12.81 25.84 -24.77
N THR A 268 14.14 25.99 -24.66
CA THR A 268 14.82 27.28 -24.62
C THR A 268 15.87 27.35 -25.72
N SER A 269 15.79 28.38 -26.56
CA SER A 269 16.91 28.75 -27.43
C SER A 269 18.02 29.31 -26.54
N PHE A 270 19.01 28.48 -26.20
CA PHE A 270 20.14 28.89 -25.37
C PHE A 270 20.74 30.20 -25.88
N ASN A 271 20.63 31.27 -25.10
CA ASN A 271 21.50 32.42 -25.24
C ASN A 271 22.79 32.11 -24.45
N PRO A 272 23.98 32.15 -25.07
CA PRO A 272 25.24 31.92 -24.37
C PRO A 272 25.54 32.97 -23.28
N ASP A 273 24.76 34.06 -23.21
CA ASP A 273 24.80 35.09 -22.17
C ASP A 273 23.85 34.80 -20.98
N GLU A 274 23.04 33.73 -21.01
CA GLU A 274 22.23 33.31 -19.86
C GLU A 274 23.08 32.65 -18.78
N GLN A 275 22.75 32.93 -17.52
CA GLN A 275 23.48 32.39 -16.36
C GLN A 275 23.36 30.87 -16.29
N ALA A 276 24.48 30.22 -15.97
CA ALA A 276 24.53 28.78 -15.72
C ALA A 276 23.54 28.40 -14.62
N VAL A 277 22.76 27.34 -14.83
CA VAL A 277 21.82 26.83 -13.83
C VAL A 277 22.52 25.77 -12.99
N VAL A 278 22.65 26.03 -11.69
CA VAL A 278 23.11 25.03 -10.72
C VAL A 278 21.92 24.24 -10.24
N LEU A 279 21.95 22.92 -10.46
CA LEU A 279 20.86 22.02 -10.13
C LEU A 279 21.32 20.98 -9.11
N VAL A 280 20.54 20.87 -8.03
CA VAL A 280 20.68 19.88 -6.97
C VAL A 280 19.29 19.38 -6.57
N GLY A 281 19.21 18.17 -6.03
CA GLY A 281 18.01 17.71 -5.34
C GLY A 281 17.66 16.27 -5.60
N ALA A 282 17.42 15.55 -4.51
CA ALA A 282 16.80 14.23 -4.48
C ALA A 282 15.33 14.20 -4.95
N SER A 283 14.75 15.36 -5.21
CA SER A 283 13.33 15.55 -5.46
C SER A 283 12.85 14.91 -6.76
N GLY A 284 13.71 14.79 -7.78
CA GLY A 284 13.41 14.00 -8.99
C GLY A 284 13.08 12.54 -8.66
N GLY A 285 13.78 11.95 -7.68
CA GLY A 285 13.50 10.61 -7.17
C GLY A 285 12.19 10.53 -6.39
N VAL A 286 11.92 11.52 -5.52
CA VAL A 286 10.66 11.60 -4.76
C VAL A 286 9.46 11.75 -5.71
N MET A 287 9.57 12.60 -6.72
CA MET A 287 8.55 12.73 -7.77
C MET A 287 8.40 11.45 -8.57
N GLY A 288 9.50 10.74 -8.82
CA GLY A 288 9.48 9.39 -9.36
C GLY A 288 8.64 8.41 -8.56
N LEU A 289 8.76 8.42 -7.23
CA LEU A 289 7.92 7.60 -6.36
C LEU A 289 6.43 7.99 -6.44
N ILE A 290 6.13 9.30 -6.50
CA ILE A 290 4.76 9.80 -6.68
C ILE A 290 4.18 9.35 -8.03
N GLY A 291 4.95 9.49 -9.12
CA GLY A 291 4.57 9.02 -10.44
C GLY A 291 4.35 7.52 -10.51
N ALA A 292 5.20 6.74 -9.85
CA ALA A 292 5.06 5.29 -9.74
C ALA A 292 3.79 4.89 -8.99
N LEU A 293 3.47 5.55 -7.88
CA LEU A 293 2.23 5.35 -7.14
C LEU A 293 1.00 5.74 -7.98
N LEU A 294 1.08 6.81 -8.77
CA LEU A 294 0.01 7.23 -9.67
C LEU A 294 -0.25 6.17 -10.75
N GLY A 295 0.82 5.66 -11.37
CA GLY A 295 0.72 4.56 -12.34
C GLY A 295 0.16 3.28 -11.74
N HIS A 296 0.59 2.92 -10.53
CA HIS A 296 0.07 1.78 -9.78
C HIS A 296 -1.44 1.88 -9.55
N LEU A 297 -1.92 3.06 -9.12
CA LEU A 297 -3.34 3.32 -8.86
C LEU A 297 -4.18 3.36 -10.14
N ILE A 298 -3.67 3.94 -11.22
CA ILE A 298 -4.36 3.97 -12.52
C ILE A 298 -4.55 2.56 -13.06
N LEU A 299 -3.50 1.72 -13.03
CA LEU A 299 -3.62 0.31 -13.41
C LEU A 299 -4.61 -0.43 -12.51
N GLY A 300 -4.59 -0.15 -11.20
CA GLY A 300 -5.59 -0.68 -10.27
C GLY A 300 -7.01 -0.33 -10.68
N ALA A 301 -7.27 0.93 -11.04
CA ALA A 301 -8.58 1.40 -11.49
C ALA A 301 -9.03 0.76 -12.82
N PHE A 302 -8.10 0.34 -13.69
CA PHE A 302 -8.41 -0.43 -14.90
C PHE A 302 -8.65 -1.92 -14.63
N VAL A 303 -7.99 -2.51 -13.62
CA VAL A 303 -8.12 -3.93 -13.27
C VAL A 303 -9.44 -4.21 -12.54
N GLY A 304 -9.91 -3.28 -11.72
CA GLY A 304 -11.12 -3.46 -10.92
C GLY A 304 -11.64 -2.15 -10.35
N SER A 305 -12.90 -2.15 -9.90
CA SER A 305 -13.55 -0.96 -9.36
C SER A 305 -13.64 -1.03 -7.83
N SER A 306 -12.69 -0.37 -7.15
CA SER A 306 -12.74 -0.13 -5.71
C SER A 306 -12.96 1.36 -5.40
N PRO A 307 -13.86 1.72 -4.46
CA PRO A 307 -13.97 3.07 -3.94
C PRO A 307 -12.67 3.61 -3.32
N ARG A 308 -11.89 2.76 -2.63
CA ARG A 308 -10.62 3.18 -2.01
C ARG A 308 -9.55 3.51 -3.04
N VAL A 309 -9.42 2.69 -4.08
CA VAL A 309 -8.48 2.96 -5.18
C VAL A 309 -8.83 4.27 -5.87
N LYS A 310 -10.12 4.53 -6.13
CA LYS A 310 -10.58 5.81 -6.69
C LYS A 310 -10.27 7.00 -5.78
N ARG A 311 -10.49 6.86 -4.46
CA ARG A 311 -10.15 7.89 -3.47
C ARG A 311 -8.66 8.16 -3.42
N ASP A 312 -7.84 7.11 -3.38
CA ASP A 312 -6.38 7.20 -3.38
C ASP A 312 -5.87 7.88 -4.65
N LEU A 313 -6.43 7.51 -5.81
CA LEU A 313 -6.12 8.11 -7.10
C LEU A 313 -6.49 9.60 -7.12
N PHE A 314 -7.68 9.97 -6.66
CA PHE A 314 -8.11 11.37 -6.56
C PHE A 314 -7.19 12.18 -5.63
N GLY A 315 -6.90 11.64 -4.43
CA GLY A 315 -6.03 12.30 -3.45
C GLY A 315 -4.61 12.49 -3.96
N LEU A 316 -4.03 11.45 -4.58
CA LEU A 316 -2.69 11.54 -5.16
C LEU A 316 -2.65 12.47 -6.38
N GLY A 317 -3.68 12.44 -7.23
CA GLY A 317 -3.83 13.35 -8.35
C GLY A 317 -3.88 14.82 -7.90
N LEU A 318 -4.61 15.12 -6.81
CA LEU A 318 -4.63 16.45 -6.21
C LEU A 318 -3.25 16.88 -5.70
N ILE A 319 -2.51 15.97 -5.05
CA ILE A 319 -1.13 16.25 -4.61
C ILE A 319 -0.25 16.61 -5.81
N VAL A 320 -0.30 15.82 -6.90
CA VAL A 320 0.49 16.10 -8.12
C VAL A 320 0.12 17.46 -8.71
N ILE A 321 -1.18 17.79 -8.81
CA ILE A 321 -1.63 19.08 -9.34
C ILE A 321 -1.12 20.25 -8.49
N LEU A 322 -1.28 20.17 -7.16
CA LEU A 322 -0.82 21.21 -6.24
C LEU A 322 0.70 21.35 -6.27
N GLN A 323 1.43 20.24 -6.32
CA GLN A 323 2.89 20.24 -6.41
C GLN A 323 3.37 20.92 -7.70
N THR A 324 2.82 20.54 -8.85
CA THR A 324 3.16 21.17 -10.13
C THR A 324 2.86 22.67 -10.12
N PHE A 325 1.76 23.08 -9.49
CA PHE A 325 1.45 24.50 -9.31
C PHE A 325 2.52 25.21 -8.48
N PHE A 326 2.96 24.65 -7.36
CA PHE A 326 4.05 25.23 -6.56
C PHE A 326 5.38 25.26 -7.32
N ASP A 327 5.73 24.20 -8.04
CA ASP A 327 6.98 24.08 -8.78
C ASP A 327 7.11 25.16 -9.86
N VAL A 328 6.04 25.40 -10.63
CA VAL A 328 6.05 26.41 -11.70
C VAL A 328 6.10 27.84 -11.15
N ASN A 329 5.70 28.05 -9.89
CA ASN A 329 5.68 29.37 -9.25
C ASN A 329 6.86 29.61 -8.28
N SER A 330 7.79 28.65 -8.15
CA SER A 330 8.93 28.73 -7.22
C SER A 330 10.25 28.72 -7.99
N PRO A 331 10.98 29.85 -8.09
CA PRO A 331 12.22 29.95 -8.88
C PRO A 331 13.33 29.01 -8.44
N GLU A 332 13.32 28.60 -7.17
CA GLU A 332 14.32 27.71 -6.56
C GLU A 332 14.10 26.23 -6.88
N VAL A 333 13.00 25.88 -7.56
CA VAL A 333 12.58 24.50 -7.81
C VAL A 333 12.51 24.22 -9.31
N SER A 334 13.16 23.15 -9.77
CA SER A 334 13.09 22.74 -11.16
C SER A 334 11.84 21.91 -11.45
N ALA A 335 10.79 22.58 -11.93
CA ALA A 335 9.57 21.93 -12.42
C ALA A 335 9.88 20.87 -13.50
N THR A 336 10.89 21.11 -14.34
CA THR A 336 11.35 20.18 -15.38
C THR A 336 11.83 18.86 -14.80
N VAL A 337 12.70 18.90 -13.77
CA VAL A 337 13.21 17.70 -13.10
C VAL A 337 12.09 16.94 -12.40
N HIS A 338 11.19 17.67 -11.73
CA HIS A 338 10.06 17.08 -11.02
C HIS A 338 9.10 16.36 -11.96
N LEU A 339 8.68 17.02 -13.04
CA LEU A 339 7.78 16.44 -14.03
C LEU A 339 8.43 15.25 -14.76
N THR A 340 9.72 15.35 -15.07
CA THR A 340 10.48 14.25 -15.68
C THR A 340 10.58 13.05 -14.73
N GLY A 341 10.90 13.29 -13.46
CA GLY A 341 10.91 12.26 -12.43
C GLY A 341 9.57 11.55 -12.32
N ALA A 342 8.47 12.32 -12.18
CA ALA A 342 7.12 11.78 -12.12
C ALA A 342 6.74 10.97 -13.37
N ALA A 343 7.07 11.46 -14.57
CA ALA A 343 6.81 10.74 -15.81
C ALA A 343 7.59 9.42 -15.89
N LEU A 344 8.87 9.43 -15.54
CA LEU A 344 9.71 8.22 -15.51
C LEU A 344 9.21 7.20 -14.49
N GLY A 345 8.80 7.65 -13.31
CA GLY A 345 8.21 6.79 -12.29
C GLY A 345 6.89 6.16 -12.74
N PHE A 346 6.02 6.95 -13.37
CA PHE A 346 4.78 6.47 -13.97
C PHE A 346 5.03 5.39 -15.02
N LEU A 347 5.98 5.62 -15.94
CA LEU A 347 6.37 4.64 -16.96
C LEU A 347 6.97 3.37 -16.34
N PHE A 348 7.78 3.52 -15.28
CA PHE A 348 8.30 2.37 -14.53
C PHE A 348 7.13 1.52 -13.98
N ALA A 349 6.09 2.14 -13.40
CA ALA A 349 4.91 1.43 -12.93
C ALA A 349 4.13 0.72 -14.05
N MET A 350 4.02 1.34 -15.23
CA MET A 350 3.36 0.74 -16.40
C MET A 350 4.02 -0.56 -16.85
N VAL A 351 5.32 -0.72 -16.58
CA VAL A 351 6.07 -1.94 -16.89
C VAL A 351 6.05 -2.90 -15.68
N TYR A 352 6.37 -2.40 -14.48
CA TYR A 352 6.55 -3.21 -13.28
C TYR A 352 5.27 -3.92 -12.82
N VAL A 353 4.16 -3.20 -12.71
CA VAL A 353 2.91 -3.73 -12.14
C VAL A 353 2.31 -4.86 -12.99
N PRO A 354 2.22 -4.76 -14.33
CA PRO A 354 1.75 -5.88 -15.14
C PRO A 354 2.66 -7.12 -15.03
N MET A 355 3.98 -6.94 -14.88
CA MET A 355 4.91 -8.05 -14.71
C MET A 355 4.67 -8.81 -13.39
N THR A 356 4.47 -8.09 -12.28
CA THR A 356 4.21 -8.72 -10.97
C THR A 356 2.86 -9.43 -10.96
N LEU A 357 1.81 -8.84 -11.54
CA LEU A 357 0.50 -9.46 -11.66
C LEU A 357 0.55 -10.75 -12.48
N ARG A 358 1.28 -10.77 -13.59
CA ARG A 358 1.49 -11.98 -14.41
C ARG A 358 2.23 -13.05 -13.63
N HIS A 359 3.30 -12.69 -12.93
CA HIS A 359 4.07 -13.63 -12.12
C HIS A 359 3.23 -14.25 -11.01
N ALA A 360 2.44 -13.46 -10.29
CA ALA A 360 1.53 -13.93 -9.25
C ALA A 360 0.47 -14.90 -9.80
N ARG A 361 -0.09 -14.63 -10.99
CA ARG A 361 -1.04 -15.53 -11.66
C ARG A 361 -0.40 -16.87 -12.03
N VAL A 362 0.85 -16.87 -12.49
CA VAL A 362 1.59 -18.11 -12.83
C VAL A 362 1.85 -18.94 -11.57
N LEU A 363 2.27 -18.31 -10.47
CA LEU A 363 2.49 -19.01 -9.20
C LEU A 363 1.21 -19.62 -8.64
N ARG A 364 0.09 -18.88 -8.67
CA ARG A 364 -1.22 -19.39 -8.23
C ARG A 364 -1.69 -20.60 -9.04
N ARG A 365 -1.50 -20.58 -10.37
CA ARG A 365 -1.82 -21.73 -11.24
C ARG A 365 -0.98 -22.95 -10.86
N LYS A 366 0.34 -22.78 -10.72
CA LYS A 366 1.22 -23.88 -10.30
C LYS A 366 0.87 -24.46 -8.93
N ALA A 367 0.45 -23.62 -7.98
CA ALA A 367 0.03 -24.08 -6.67
C ALA A 367 -1.27 -24.90 -6.75
N ALA A 368 -2.27 -24.43 -7.51
CA ALA A 368 -3.51 -25.16 -7.73
C ALA A 368 -3.28 -26.51 -8.45
N ASP A 369 -2.37 -26.54 -9.43
CA ASP A 369 -2.00 -27.78 -10.13
C ASP A 369 -1.28 -28.78 -9.20
N ALA A 370 -0.50 -28.29 -8.22
CA ALA A 370 0.16 -29.11 -7.21
C ALA A 370 -0.82 -29.71 -6.19
N GLU A 371 -1.82 -28.92 -5.75
CA GLU A 371 -2.86 -29.36 -4.82
C GLU A 371 -3.81 -30.40 -5.45
N TYR A 372 -4.02 -30.33 -6.77
CA TYR A 372 -4.82 -31.32 -7.51
C TYR A 372 -4.06 -32.62 -7.85
N SER A 373 -2.73 -32.63 -7.73
CA SER A 373 -1.89 -33.79 -8.08
C SER A 373 -1.51 -34.69 -6.90
N ASP A 374 -1.90 -34.34 -5.67
CA ASP A 374 -1.85 -35.27 -4.54
C ASP A 374 -2.95 -36.35 -4.69
N PRO A 375 -2.61 -37.64 -4.77
CA PRO A 375 -3.61 -38.70 -4.93
C PRO A 375 -4.50 -38.79 -3.68
N PRO A 376 -5.79 -39.14 -3.83
CA PRO A 376 -6.66 -39.35 -2.68
C PRO A 376 -6.04 -40.45 -1.80
N ILE A 377 -5.92 -40.14 -0.51
CA ILE A 377 -5.51 -41.08 0.55
C ILE A 377 -6.22 -42.41 0.28
N ALA A 378 -5.42 -43.44 -0.04
CA ALA A 378 -5.90 -44.76 -0.37
C ALA A 378 -6.93 -45.20 0.68
N ALA A 379 -8.12 -45.57 0.21
CA ALA A 379 -9.16 -46.15 1.01
C ALA A 379 -8.56 -47.25 1.88
N VAL A 380 -8.68 -47.11 3.20
CA VAL A 380 -8.38 -48.17 4.14
C VAL A 380 -9.38 -49.27 3.87
N GLU A 381 -8.96 -50.28 3.09
CA GLU A 381 -9.70 -51.53 2.95
C GLU A 381 -9.83 -52.15 4.34
N SER A 382 -11.06 -52.28 4.80
CA SER A 382 -11.41 -53.05 5.99
C SER A 382 -11.01 -54.51 5.79
N PRO A 383 -10.21 -55.13 6.67
CA PRO A 383 -9.92 -56.54 6.54
C PRO A 383 -11.18 -57.34 6.89
N THR A 384 -11.72 -58.04 5.89
CA THR A 384 -12.67 -59.13 6.08
C THR A 384 -11.98 -60.28 6.82
N THR A 385 -12.40 -60.53 8.06
CA THR A 385 -12.51 -61.87 8.67
C THR A 385 -13.55 -61.83 9.78
#